data_AF-A0A1Q5DB70-F1
#
_entry.id   AF-A0A1Q5DB70-F1
#
_cell.length_a   1.000
_cell.length_b   1.000
_cell.length_c   1.000
_cell.angle_alpha   90.00
_cell.angle_beta   90.00
_cell.angle_gamma   90.00
#
_symmetry.space_group_name_H-M   'P 1'
#
loop_
_entity.id
_entity.type
_entity.pdbx_description
1 polymer ?
#
loop_
_entity_poly.entity_id
_entity_poly.type
_entity_poly.pdbx_seq_one_letter_code
_entity_poly.pdbx_strand_id
1 'polypeptide(L)'
;MWARDKAYDEDYHHYDKKVPFITTTLTDHREHGPHGQVFHRFGHTSPQNLFDATGNPRRDAADAPYWAQHRAPEGETASAPHAVDHAAGTLP
;
A
#
# COMPACT_ATOMS: atom_id res chain seq x y z
N MET A 1 -25.48 1.36 5.12
CA MET A 1 -24.73 2.00 6.22
C MET A 1 -24.07 0.90 7.02
N TRP A 2 -22.80 0.58 6.76
CA TRP A 2 -22.10 -0.55 7.40
C TRP A 2 -21.13 -0.04 8.46
N ALA A 3 -21.66 0.68 9.45
CA ALA A 3 -20.93 1.05 10.65
C ALA A 3 -21.49 0.22 11.80
N ARG A 4 -20.81 -0.89 12.11
CA ARG A 4 -20.95 -1.49 13.44
C ARG A 4 -19.79 -0.93 14.26
N ASP A 5 -20.12 0.10 15.03
CA ASP A 5 -19.20 0.76 15.93
C ASP A 5 -18.78 -0.26 17.01
N LYS A 6 -17.55 -0.73 16.90
CA LYS A 6 -16.90 -1.60 17.86
C LYS A 6 -15.61 -0.90 18.18
N ALA A 7 -15.55 -0.29 19.36
CA ALA A 7 -14.30 0.13 19.95
C ALA A 7 -13.41 -1.12 20.05
N TYR A 8 -12.42 -1.22 19.16
CA TYR A 8 -11.37 -2.21 19.29
C TYR A 8 -10.38 -1.67 20.32
N ASP A 9 -10.09 -2.46 21.35
CA ASP A 9 -9.04 -2.15 22.32
C ASP A 9 -7.74 -1.77 21.60
N GLU A 10 -6.99 -0.86 22.21
CA GLU A 10 -5.76 -0.27 21.67
C GLU A 10 -4.59 -1.27 21.60
N ASP A 11 -4.80 -2.49 22.10
CA ASP A 11 -3.81 -3.55 22.19
C ASP A 11 -3.46 -4.20 20.85
N TYR A 12 -2.21 -4.66 20.77
CA TYR A 12 -1.66 -5.34 19.60
C TYR A 12 -2.38 -6.66 19.34
N HIS A 13 -3.32 -6.65 18.40
CA HIS A 13 -3.89 -7.86 17.83
C HIS A 13 -3.02 -8.33 16.67
N HIS A 14 -2.28 -9.42 16.90
CA HIS A 14 -1.72 -10.19 15.79
C HIS A 14 -2.91 -10.66 14.94
N TYR A 15 -3.00 -10.18 13.69
CA TYR A 15 -4.00 -10.65 12.73
C TYR A 15 -3.60 -12.08 12.33
N ASP A 16 -3.91 -13.03 13.21
CA ASP A 16 -3.63 -14.46 13.13
C ASP A 16 -4.12 -15.05 11.79
N LYS A 17 -3.33 -14.84 10.73
CA LYS A 17 -3.65 -15.12 9.32
C LYS A 17 -4.95 -14.46 8.81
N LYS A 18 -5.39 -13.36 9.42
CA LYS A 18 -6.61 -12.65 8.98
C LYS A 18 -6.30 -11.68 7.84
N VAL A 19 -7.06 -11.79 6.75
CA VAL A 19 -6.96 -10.92 5.58
C VAL A 19 -7.84 -9.66 5.81
N PRO A 20 -7.32 -8.44 5.57
CA PRO A 20 -8.15 -7.23 5.69
C PRO A 20 -9.25 -7.24 4.62
N PHE A 21 -10.47 -6.87 5.03
CA PHE A 21 -11.58 -6.65 4.10
C PHE A 21 -11.67 -5.16 3.76
N ILE A 22 -11.48 -4.85 2.48
CA ILE A 22 -11.39 -3.49 1.96
C ILE A 22 -12.42 -3.32 0.84
N THR A 23 -13.17 -2.24 0.87
CA THR A 23 -14.18 -1.91 -0.13
C THR A 23 -14.02 -0.50 -0.66
N THR A 24 -14.30 -0.30 -1.94
CA THR A 24 -14.44 1.02 -2.57
C THR A 24 -15.49 0.91 -3.67
N THR A 25 -15.96 2.04 -4.20
CA THR A 25 -16.82 2.04 -5.40
C THR A 25 -15.99 2.33 -6.65
N LEU A 26 -16.48 1.84 -7.80
CA LEU A 26 -15.82 2.13 -9.08
C LEU A 26 -15.89 3.63 -9.41
N THR A 27 -16.94 4.33 -8.99
CA THR A 27 -17.09 5.77 -9.17
C THR A 27 -16.01 6.52 -8.40
N ASP A 28 -15.87 6.24 -7.10
CA ASP A 28 -14.88 6.91 -6.26
C ASP A 28 -13.46 6.64 -6.75
N HIS A 29 -13.19 5.40 -7.18
CA HIS A 29 -11.89 5.01 -7.71
C HIS A 29 -11.57 5.70 -9.04
N ARG A 30 -12.56 5.89 -9.93
CA ARG A 30 -12.38 6.63 -11.19
C ARG A 30 -12.11 8.11 -10.96
N GLU A 31 -12.77 8.70 -9.97
CA GLU A 31 -12.67 10.12 -9.66
C GLU A 31 -11.35 10.47 -8.93
N HIS A 32 -10.95 9.64 -7.96
CA HIS A 32 -9.82 9.95 -7.07
C HIS A 32 -8.54 9.17 -7.42
N GLY A 33 -8.65 8.18 -8.30
CA GLY A 33 -7.53 7.35 -8.73
C GLY A 33 -6.98 6.41 -7.64
N PRO A 34 -5.83 5.75 -7.90
CA PRO A 34 -5.27 4.74 -7.01
C PRO A 34 -4.72 5.28 -5.68
N HIS A 35 -4.44 6.58 -5.60
CA HIS A 35 -3.95 7.22 -4.37
C HIS A 35 -5.05 7.95 -3.58
N GLY A 36 -6.28 7.95 -4.10
CA GLY A 36 -7.43 8.58 -3.45
C GLY A 36 -7.78 7.93 -2.10
N GLN A 37 -8.21 8.75 -1.14
CA GLN A 37 -8.70 8.28 0.16
C GLN A 37 -10.16 7.81 0.04
N VAL A 38 -10.37 6.71 -0.69
CA VAL A 38 -11.70 6.18 -1.03
C VAL A 38 -11.86 4.71 -0.66
N PHE A 39 -10.88 4.14 0.03
CA PHE A 39 -10.88 2.74 0.44
C PHE A 39 -11.33 2.62 1.90
N HIS A 40 -12.42 1.89 2.11
CA HIS A 40 -12.94 1.60 3.44
C HIS A 40 -12.39 0.26 3.91
N ARG A 41 -11.57 0.30 4.96
CA ARG A 41 -11.10 -0.90 5.67
C ARG A 41 -12.01 -1.20 6.84
N PHE A 42 -12.51 -2.43 6.92
CA PHE A 42 -13.34 -2.83 8.05
C PHE A 42 -12.58 -2.69 9.39
N GLY A 43 -13.23 -2.09 10.39
CA GLY A 43 -12.60 -1.77 11.69
C GLY A 43 -11.93 -0.39 11.75
N HIS A 44 -11.96 0.40 10.67
CA HIS A 44 -11.55 1.80 10.68
C HIS A 44 -12.73 2.73 10.38
N THR A 45 -12.70 3.93 10.96
CA THR A 45 -13.79 4.90 10.89
C THR A 45 -13.71 5.82 9.68
N SER A 46 -12.51 6.07 9.15
CA SER A 46 -12.29 6.94 8.01
C SER A 46 -11.87 6.16 6.75
N PRO A 47 -12.21 6.66 5.55
CA PRO A 47 -11.60 6.22 4.31
C PRO A 47 -10.08 6.39 4.34
N GLN A 48 -9.37 5.52 3.63
CA GLN A 48 -7.93 5.48 3.53
C GLN A 48 -7.51 5.40 2.06
N ASN A 49 -6.24 5.67 1.78
CA ASN A 49 -5.66 5.27 0.49
C ASN A 49 -5.42 3.75 0.48
N LEU A 50 -5.11 3.18 -0.70
CA LEU A 50 -4.94 1.74 -0.85
C LEU A 50 -3.78 1.18 -0.02
N PHE A 51 -2.67 1.92 0.12
CA PHE A 51 -1.50 1.46 0.87
C PHE A 51 -1.80 1.37 2.36
N ASP A 52 -2.44 2.37 2.94
CA ASP A 52 -2.82 2.37 4.35
C ASP A 52 -3.89 1.31 4.63
N ALA A 53 -4.86 1.15 3.72
CA ALA A 53 -5.92 0.16 3.85
C ALA A 53 -5.40 -1.28 3.78
N THR A 54 -4.38 -1.55 2.95
CA THR A 54 -3.75 -2.87 2.81
C THR A 54 -2.61 -3.11 3.80
N GLY A 55 -2.00 -2.06 4.31
CA GLY A 55 -0.87 -2.10 5.23
C GLY A 55 -1.20 -2.67 6.61
N ASN A 56 -0.17 -2.93 7.40
CA ASN A 56 -0.32 -3.31 8.79
C ASN A 56 0.62 -2.44 9.66
N PRO A 57 0.22 -1.20 9.98
CA PRO A 57 1.07 -0.25 10.69
C PRO A 57 1.60 -0.79 12.02
N ARG A 58 0.81 -1.66 12.69
CA ARG A 58 1.22 -2.31 13.95
C ARG A 58 2.34 -3.32 13.73
N ARG A 59 2.27 -4.11 12.65
CA ARG A 59 3.36 -5.00 12.25
C ARG A 59 4.56 -4.21 11.76
N ASP A 60 4.35 -3.17 10.95
CA ASP A 60 5.43 -2.34 10.44
C ASP A 60 6.20 -1.66 11.59
N ALA A 61 5.49 -1.21 12.63
CA ALA A 61 6.10 -0.68 13.86
C ALA A 61 6.86 -1.76 14.66
N ALA A 62 6.33 -2.99 14.74
CA ALA A 62 6.99 -4.10 15.42
C ALA A 62 8.23 -4.60 14.66
N ASP A 63 8.19 -4.60 13.32
CA ASP A 63 9.26 -5.04 12.43
C ASP A 63 10.30 -3.93 12.18
N ALA A 64 9.97 -2.66 12.47
CA ALA A 64 10.86 -1.51 12.22
C ALA A 64 12.26 -1.65 12.87
N PRO A 65 12.42 -2.12 14.12
CA PRO A 65 13.73 -2.35 14.71
C PRO A 65 14.54 -3.43 13.98
N TYR A 66 13.88 -4.48 13.46
CA TYR A 66 14.52 -5.52 12.67
C TYR A 66 15.01 -4.96 11.32
N TRP A 67 14.14 -4.26 10.59
CA TRP A 67 14.52 -3.66 9.31
C TRP A 67 15.59 -2.56 9.42
N ALA A 68 15.62 -1.81 10.53
CA ALA A 68 16.68 -0.83 10.80
C ALA A 68 18.06 -1.48 10.96
N GLN A 69 18.12 -2.69 11.53
CA GLN A 69 19.36 -3.45 11.68
C GLN A 69 19.81 -4.11 10.37
N HIS A 70 18.87 -4.40 9.47
CA HIS A 70 19.11 -5.12 8.21
C HIS A 70 19.12 -4.24 6.96
N ARG A 71 18.90 -2.93 7.09
CA ARG A 71 19.04 -1.99 5.96
C ARG A 71 20.52 -1.81 5.65
N ALA A 72 21.01 -2.49 4.62
CA ALA A 72 22.31 -2.18 4.03
C ALA A 72 22.29 -0.73 3.48
N PRO A 73 23.41 0.01 3.54
CA PRO A 73 23.50 1.27 2.80
C PRO A 73 23.36 0.94 1.31
N GLU A 74 22.27 1.41 0.71
CA GLU A 74 22.06 1.38 -0.74
C GLU A 74 23.12 2.28 -1.37
N GLY A 75 24.24 1.69 -1.75
CA GLY A 75 25.25 2.33 -2.58
C GLY A 75 24.75 2.42 -4.02
N GLU A 76 24.42 3.63 -4.44
CA GLU A 76 24.73 4.22 -5.74
C GLU A 76 25.02 3.22 -6.88
N THR A 77 23.98 2.75 -7.56
CA THR A 77 24.08 2.44 -9.00
C THR A 77 23.15 3.38 -9.74
N ALA A 78 23.68 4.56 -10.05
CA ALA A 78 23.14 5.41 -11.10
C ALA A 78 23.09 4.60 -12.39
N SER A 79 21.91 4.08 -12.73
CA SER A 79 21.66 3.50 -14.04
C SER A 79 21.59 4.65 -15.05
N ALA A 80 22.64 4.78 -15.85
CA ALA A 80 22.72 5.70 -16.99
C ALA A 80 21.48 5.58 -17.90
N PRO A 81 21.05 6.67 -18.57
CA PRO A 81 19.90 6.64 -19.45
C PRO A 81 20.12 5.67 -20.60
N HIS A 82 19.19 4.72 -20.73
CA HIS A 82 19.10 3.79 -21.84
C HIS A 82 18.78 4.59 -23.12
N ALA A 83 19.79 4.82 -23.96
CA ALA A 83 19.60 5.34 -25.30
C ALA A 83 18.92 4.25 -26.13
N VAL A 84 17.65 4.46 -26.48
CA VAL A 84 16.90 3.57 -27.38
C VAL A 84 17.34 3.88 -28.81
N ASP A 85 18.11 2.96 -29.38
CA ASP A 85 18.47 2.97 -30.80
C ASP A 85 17.28 2.46 -31.63
N HIS A 86 16.59 3.38 -32.32
CA HIS A 86 15.51 3.02 -33.23
C HIS A 86 16.07 2.64 -34.60
N ALA A 87 16.49 1.39 -34.75
CA ALA A 87 16.70 0.79 -36.07
C ALA A 87 15.32 0.46 -36.69
N ALA A 88 14.78 1.40 -37.46
CA ALA A 88 13.67 1.13 -38.37
C ALA A 88 14.16 0.20 -39.49
N GLY A 89 13.82 -1.08 -39.39
CA GLY A 89 13.96 -2.04 -40.47
C GLY A 89 13.02 -1.71 -41.61
N THR A 90 13.54 -1.08 -42.66
CA THR A 90 12.97 -1.11 -44.00
C THR A 90 13.26 -2.47 -44.62
N LEU A 91 12.24 -3.20 -45.03
CA LEU A 91 12.38 -4.27 -46.02
C LEU A 91 11.23 -4.22 -47.04
N PRO A 92 11.50 -4.63 -48.29
CA PRO A 92 10.79 -4.23 -49.51
C PRO A 92 9.44 -4.91 -49.75
#